data_AF-A0A192S1D8-F1
#
_entry.id   AF-A0A192S1D8-F1
#
_cell.length_a   1.000
_cell.length_b   1.000
_cell.length_c   1.000
_cell.angle_alpha   90.00
_cell.angle_beta   90.00
_cell.angle_gamma   90.00
#
_symmetry.space_group_name_H-M   'P 1'
#
loop_
_entity.id
_entity.type
_entity.pdbx_description
1 polymer ?
#
loop_
_entity_poly.entity_id
_entity_poly.type
_entity_poly.pdbx_seq_one_letter_code
_entity_poly.pdbx_strand_id
1 'polypeptide(L)'
;MLLLNTSLYVNWQNLKTCAKLLNLQRLWMFTIYLDNQGISQSFSITDNIVNYTMSIDYFKIYLESIDNPMFWEKNEDSLYIIKNGSYKDLCKIFEEVKSTKVRLVKGGSQKRQFLSPMDERLSIYKLIFFSMNADLCILENTFNYLKKDEYLS
;
A
#
# COMPACT_ATOMS: atom_id res chain seq x y z
N MET A 1 0.90 1.62 3.59
CA MET A 1 1.77 0.96 2.60
C MET A 1 2.56 -0.15 3.29
N LEU A 2 2.70 -1.30 2.65
CA LEU A 2 3.29 -2.52 3.20
C LEU A 2 4.40 -3.02 2.25
N LEU A 3 5.55 -3.41 2.78
CA LEU A 3 6.68 -3.99 2.06
C LEU A 3 6.84 -5.45 2.49
N LEU A 4 6.85 -6.38 1.53
CA LEU A 4 6.93 -7.82 1.80
C LEU A 4 7.88 -8.50 0.82
N ASN A 5 8.60 -9.52 1.31
CA ASN A 5 9.51 -10.32 0.49
C ASN A 5 8.87 -11.57 -0.14
N THR A 6 7.63 -11.91 0.23
CA THR A 6 6.95 -13.13 -0.24
C THR A 6 5.47 -12.90 -0.50
N SER A 7 4.79 -13.86 -1.14
CA SER A 7 3.34 -13.84 -1.35
C SER A 7 2.62 -13.94 -0.01
N LEU A 8 1.56 -13.15 0.16
CA LEU A 8 0.85 -13.07 1.43
C LEU A 8 -0.59 -13.54 1.26
N TYR A 9 -1.00 -14.48 2.11
CA TYR A 9 -2.38 -14.92 2.16
C TYR A 9 -3.23 -13.83 2.80
N VAL A 10 -4.13 -13.25 2.01
CA VAL A 10 -5.11 -12.26 2.47
C VAL A 10 -6.43 -12.97 2.72
N ASN A 11 -6.95 -12.91 3.95
CA ASN A 11 -8.31 -13.36 4.22
C ASN A 11 -9.29 -12.28 3.75
N TRP A 12 -9.79 -12.44 2.53
CA TRP A 12 -10.72 -11.51 1.89
C TRP A 12 -11.99 -11.25 2.72
N GLN A 13 -12.48 -12.25 3.45
CA GLN A 13 -13.67 -12.11 4.28
C GLN A 13 -13.42 -11.20 5.49
N ASN A 14 -12.26 -11.35 6.14
CA ASN A 14 -11.86 -10.48 7.24
C ASN A 14 -11.61 -9.07 6.74
N LEU A 15 -10.98 -8.93 5.57
CA LEU A 15 -10.70 -7.63 4.95
C LEU A 15 -12.01 -6.88 4.63
N LYS A 16 -12.98 -7.60 4.04
CA LYS A 16 -14.33 -7.09 3.78
C LYS A 16 -15.03 -6.64 5.05
N THR A 17 -14.92 -7.44 6.11
CA THR A 17 -15.50 -7.11 7.42
C THR A 17 -14.88 -5.82 7.97
N CYS A 18 -13.55 -5.68 7.88
CA CYS A 18 -12.86 -4.46 8.31
C CYS A 18 -13.30 -3.24 7.47
N ALA A 19 -13.33 -3.36 6.14
CA ALA A 19 -13.74 -2.27 5.26
C ALA A 19 -15.18 -1.81 5.55
N LYS A 20 -16.09 -2.73 5.87
CA LYS A 20 -17.46 -2.41 6.31
C LYS A 20 -17.51 -1.72 7.67
N LEU A 21 -16.76 -2.21 8.66
CA LEU A 21 -16.71 -1.60 10.00
C LEU A 21 -16.18 -0.17 9.97
N LEU A 22 -15.32 0.12 9.00
CA LEU A 22 -14.73 1.44 8.76
C LEU A 22 -15.59 2.33 7.86
N ASN A 23 -16.76 1.87 7.42
CA ASN A 23 -17.63 2.57 6.47
C ASN A 23 -16.91 3.02 5.18
N LEU A 24 -15.90 2.26 4.74
CA LEU A 24 -15.19 2.56 3.51
C LEU A 24 -16.12 2.30 2.32
N GLN A 25 -16.42 3.36 1.55
CA GLN A 25 -17.17 3.22 0.31
C GLN A 25 -16.43 2.32 -0.68
N ARG A 26 -15.10 2.44 -0.72
CA ARG A 26 -14.24 1.60 -1.55
C ARG A 26 -12.83 1.53 -0.98
N LEU A 27 -12.28 0.32 -0.85
CA LEU A 27 -10.86 0.10 -0.52
C LEU A 27 -10.11 -0.26 -1.80
N TRP A 28 -9.14 0.57 -2.19
CA TRP A 28 -8.27 0.31 -3.33
C TRP A 28 -7.01 -0.41 -2.87
N MET A 29 -6.73 -1.58 -3.42
CA MET A 29 -5.51 -2.33 -3.14
C MET A 29 -4.64 -2.36 -4.39
N PHE A 30 -3.36 -2.02 -4.21
CA PHE A 30 -2.35 -2.05 -5.25
C PHE A 30 -1.24 -2.98 -4.81
N THR A 31 -1.18 -4.18 -5.41
CA THR A 31 -0.07 -5.11 -5.24
C THR A 31 0.92 -4.90 -6.39
N ILE A 32 2.11 -4.39 -6.05
CA ILE A 32 3.13 -3.95 -7.00
C ILE A 32 4.35 -4.86 -6.85
N TYR A 33 4.73 -5.53 -7.94
CA TYR A 33 5.94 -6.34 -8.01
C TYR A 33 7.08 -5.52 -8.60
N LEU A 34 8.22 -5.43 -7.89
CA LEU A 34 9.39 -4.71 -8.40
C LEU A 34 10.20 -5.53 -9.41
N ASP A 35 10.07 -6.85 -9.36
CA ASP A 35 10.66 -7.74 -10.33
C ASP A 35 9.69 -7.98 -11.49
N ASN A 36 10.15 -7.71 -12.71
CA ASN A 36 9.40 -7.91 -13.95
C ASN A 36 9.32 -9.39 -14.34
N GLN A 37 8.95 -10.30 -13.44
CA GLN A 37 8.87 -11.75 -13.69
C GLN A 37 7.75 -12.18 -14.67
N GLY A 38 7.43 -11.35 -15.67
CA GLY A 38 6.34 -11.62 -16.62
C GLY A 38 4.95 -11.44 -16.02
N ILE A 39 4.83 -10.74 -14.88
CA ILE A 39 3.55 -10.45 -14.25
C ILE A 39 2.78 -9.45 -15.13
N SER A 40 1.70 -9.93 -15.73
CA SER A 40 0.71 -9.08 -16.39
C SER A 40 -0.15 -8.34 -15.36
N GLN A 41 -0.77 -7.23 -15.78
CA GLN A 41 -1.76 -6.55 -14.97
C GLN A 41 -2.97 -7.47 -14.76
N SER A 42 -3.39 -7.64 -13.51
CA SER A 42 -4.68 -8.24 -13.18
C SER A 42 -5.52 -7.32 -12.29
N PHE A 43 -6.82 -7.47 -12.42
CA PHE A 43 -7.83 -6.66 -11.78
C PHE A 43 -8.92 -7.55 -11.23
N SER A 44 -9.30 -7.35 -9.98
CA SER A 44 -10.46 -7.99 -9.39
C SER A 44 -11.26 -7.03 -8.51
N ILE A 45 -12.58 -7.24 -8.48
CA ILE A 45 -13.48 -6.53 -7.58
C ILE A 45 -14.16 -7.59 -6.72
N THR A 46 -14.10 -7.40 -5.41
CA THR A 46 -14.84 -8.20 -4.43
C THR A 46 -15.56 -7.22 -3.51
N ASP A 47 -16.87 -7.05 -3.74
CA ASP A 47 -17.72 -6.07 -3.04
C ASP A 47 -17.18 -4.63 -3.15
N ASN A 48 -16.77 -4.02 -2.03
CA ASN A 48 -16.19 -2.68 -1.96
C ASN A 48 -14.66 -2.69 -2.05
N ILE A 49 -14.03 -3.84 -2.27
CA ILE A 49 -12.57 -3.95 -2.40
C ILE A 49 -12.22 -4.08 -3.88
N VAL A 50 -11.35 -3.18 -4.35
CA VAL A 50 -10.83 -3.20 -5.72
C VAL A 50 -9.35 -3.52 -5.66
N ASN A 51 -8.94 -4.64 -6.23
CA ASN A 51 -7.56 -5.10 -6.20
C ASN A 51 -6.92 -5.00 -7.59
N TYR A 52 -5.81 -4.28 -7.66
CA TYR A 52 -4.92 -4.24 -8.80
C TYR A 52 -3.64 -4.97 -8.46
N THR A 53 -3.24 -5.91 -9.30
CA THR A 53 -1.93 -6.55 -9.22
C THR A 53 -1.17 -6.24 -10.49
N MET A 54 0.04 -5.71 -10.39
CA MET A 54 0.81 -5.27 -11.56
C MET A 54 2.32 -5.24 -11.29
N SER A 55 3.11 -5.19 -12.37
CA SER A 55 4.53 -4.87 -12.27
C SER A 55 4.76 -3.38 -12.03
N ILE A 56 5.97 -3.03 -11.61
CA ILE A 56 6.35 -1.64 -11.36
C ILE A 56 6.24 -0.75 -12.62
N ASP A 57 6.52 -1.30 -13.80
CA ASP A 57 6.44 -0.52 -15.04
C ASP A 57 5.00 -0.11 -15.38
N TYR A 58 4.05 -1.04 -15.22
CA TYR A 58 2.62 -0.71 -15.34
C TYR A 58 2.18 0.29 -14.28
N PHE A 59 2.70 0.20 -13.06
CA PHE A 59 2.37 1.15 -12.00
C PHE A 59 2.89 2.56 -12.31
N LYS A 60 4.10 2.69 -12.87
CA LYS A 60 4.63 3.98 -13.32
C LYS A 60 3.78 4.60 -14.42
N ILE A 61 3.36 3.81 -15.41
CA ILE A 61 2.43 4.27 -16.45
C ILE A 61 1.10 4.72 -15.83
N TYR A 62 0.60 3.97 -14.84
CA TYR A 62 -0.61 4.34 -14.10
C TYR A 62 -0.45 5.69 -13.38
N LEU A 63 0.68 5.95 -12.72
CA LEU A 63 0.97 7.21 -12.05
C LEU A 63 1.06 8.40 -13.04
N GLU A 64 1.69 8.19 -14.19
CA GLU A 64 1.92 9.22 -15.22
C GLU A 64 0.71 9.48 -16.14
N SER A 65 -0.26 8.56 -16.17
CA SER A 65 -1.40 8.67 -17.09
C SER A 65 -2.21 9.97 -16.90
N ILE A 66 -2.18 10.83 -17.92
CA ILE A 66 -2.82 12.17 -17.94
C ILE A 66 -4.33 12.06 -17.68
N ASP A 67 -4.99 11.02 -18.22
CA ASP A 67 -6.44 10.77 -18.10
C ASP A 67 -6.89 10.23 -16.74
N ASN A 68 -5.98 10.14 -15.77
CA ASN A 68 -6.27 9.57 -14.45
C ASN A 68 -6.13 10.65 -13.36
N PRO A 69 -7.16 11.51 -13.13
CA PRO A 69 -7.21 12.36 -11.94
C PRO A 69 -7.21 11.53 -10.64
N MET A 70 -7.35 10.21 -10.77
CA MET A 70 -7.71 9.33 -9.67
C MET A 70 -6.58 8.94 -8.74
N PHE A 71 -5.29 9.22 -9.03
CA PHE A 71 -4.26 8.91 -8.02
C PHE A 71 -4.56 9.67 -6.73
N TRP A 72 -4.75 10.99 -6.81
CA TRP A 72 -5.03 11.80 -5.63
C TRP A 72 -6.42 11.50 -5.03
N GLU A 73 -7.42 11.27 -5.87
CA GLU A 73 -8.80 10.97 -5.42
C GLU A 73 -8.94 9.56 -4.81
N LYS A 74 -8.18 8.56 -5.25
CA LYS A 74 -8.26 7.18 -4.74
C LYS A 74 -7.28 6.90 -3.61
N ASN A 75 -6.22 7.69 -3.47
CA ASN A 75 -5.17 7.44 -2.48
C ASN A 75 -5.68 7.57 -1.03
N GLU A 76 -6.82 8.25 -0.81
CA GLU A 76 -7.42 8.39 0.52
C GLU A 76 -7.69 7.03 1.19
N ASP A 77 -8.30 6.10 0.45
CA ASP A 77 -8.64 4.75 0.89
C ASP A 77 -7.83 3.69 0.12
N SER A 78 -6.52 3.91 0.01
CA SER A 78 -5.61 3.01 -0.70
C SER A 78 -4.65 2.24 0.20
N LEU A 79 -4.51 0.95 -0.07
CA LEU A 79 -3.45 0.09 0.45
C LEU A 79 -2.50 -0.33 -0.67
N TYR A 80 -1.27 0.16 -0.59
CA TYR A 80 -0.18 -0.24 -1.46
C TYR A 80 0.63 -1.37 -0.79
N ILE A 81 0.81 -2.48 -1.49
CA ILE A 81 1.62 -3.63 -1.11
C ILE A 81 2.74 -3.74 -2.15
N ILE A 82 3.97 -3.48 -1.75
CA ILE A 82 5.15 -3.65 -2.60
C ILE A 82 5.79 -4.99 -2.30
N LYS A 83 5.99 -5.80 -3.34
CA LYS A 83 6.64 -7.12 -3.27
C LYS A 83 8.09 -7.01 -3.73
N ASN A 84 8.97 -7.74 -3.04
CA ASN A 84 10.39 -7.87 -3.39
C ASN A 84 11.10 -6.52 -3.48
N GLY A 85 10.79 -5.61 -2.56
CA GLY A 85 11.27 -4.23 -2.60
C GLY A 85 11.66 -3.68 -1.24
N SER A 86 12.37 -2.56 -1.27
CA SER A 86 12.82 -1.84 -0.08
C SER A 86 12.10 -0.49 0.09
N TYR A 87 12.27 0.12 1.26
CA TYR A 87 11.80 1.49 1.50
C TYR A 87 12.43 2.50 0.53
N LYS A 88 13.68 2.29 0.10
CA LYS A 88 14.35 3.16 -0.88
C LYS A 88 13.69 3.07 -2.25
N ASP A 89 13.29 1.87 -2.68
CA ASP A 89 12.58 1.69 -3.95
C ASP A 89 11.23 2.39 -3.90
N LEU A 90 10.53 2.26 -2.78
CA LEU A 90 9.28 2.95 -2.51
C LEU A 90 9.44 4.48 -2.58
N CYS A 91 10.48 5.05 -1.96
CA CYS A 91 10.80 6.48 -2.10
C CYS A 91 10.99 6.89 -3.57
N LYS A 92 11.70 6.08 -4.37
CA LYS A 92 11.94 6.37 -5.79
C LYS A 92 10.67 6.29 -6.63
N ILE A 93 9.78 5.33 -6.35
CA ILE A 93 8.53 5.12 -7.10
C ILE A 93 7.60 6.32 -6.99
N PHE A 94 7.57 6.95 -5.82
CA PHE A 94 6.72 8.12 -5.54
C PHE A 94 7.54 9.41 -5.43
N GLU A 95 8.76 9.46 -5.94
CA GLU A 95 9.59 10.68 -5.94
C GLU A 95 8.97 11.76 -6.85
N GLU A 96 8.35 11.31 -7.94
CA GLU A 96 7.69 12.15 -8.92
C GLU A 96 6.40 11.47 -9.39
N VAL A 97 5.30 12.22 -9.41
CA VAL A 97 4.01 11.78 -9.94
C VAL A 97 3.50 12.89 -10.85
N LYS A 98 3.31 12.61 -12.15
CA LYS A 98 2.85 13.61 -13.14
C LYS A 98 3.71 14.86 -13.15
N SER A 99 5.02 14.68 -13.19
CA SER A 99 6.00 15.77 -13.12
C SER A 99 5.96 16.64 -11.86
N THR A 100 5.21 16.22 -10.84
CA THR A 100 5.18 16.88 -9.53
C THR A 100 6.06 16.09 -8.57
N LYS A 101 7.04 16.76 -7.96
CA LYS A 101 7.85 16.14 -6.91
C LYS A 101 6.97 15.81 -5.71
N VAL A 102 6.93 14.55 -5.33
CA VAL A 102 6.18 14.06 -4.18
C VAL A 102 7.17 13.55 -3.14
N ARG A 103 6.85 13.78 -1.88
CA ARG A 103 7.63 13.24 -0.76
C ARG A 103 6.76 12.31 0.04
N LEU A 104 7.18 11.05 0.13
CA LEU A 104 6.60 10.11 1.07
C LEU A 104 6.98 10.53 2.49
N VAL A 105 5.96 10.81 3.29
CA VAL A 105 6.11 11.14 4.70
C VAL A 105 5.74 9.92 5.54
N LYS A 106 6.57 9.62 6.54
CA LYS A 106 6.26 8.59 7.53
C LYS A 106 5.14 9.11 8.43
N GLY A 107 4.15 8.26 8.70
CA GLY A 107 3.10 8.55 9.67
C GLY A 107 3.67 8.72 11.07
N GLY A 108 3.67 9.95 11.56
CA GLY A 108 4.10 10.24 12.92
C GLY A 108 3.98 11.71 13.28
N SER A 109 2.87 12.08 13.93
CA SER A 109 2.91 13.08 15.01
C SER A 109 1.62 13.04 15.82
N GLN A 110 1.76 12.69 17.10
CA GLN A 110 0.70 12.68 18.09
C GLN A 110 0.24 14.11 18.41
N LYS A 111 -1.03 14.43 18.14
CA LYS A 111 -1.79 15.38 18.97
C LYS A 111 -3.01 14.66 19.54
N ARG A 112 -2.92 14.32 20.82
CA ARG A 112 -3.78 13.39 21.58
C ARG A 112 -5.27 13.77 21.70
N GLN A 113 -5.77 14.74 20.95
CA GLN A 113 -7.14 15.27 21.11
C GLN A 113 -7.96 15.27 19.81
N PHE A 114 -7.36 14.95 18.66
CA PHE A 114 -8.05 14.76 17.39
C PHE A 114 -7.44 13.55 16.68
N LEU A 115 -8.27 12.65 16.14
CA LEU A 115 -7.79 11.65 15.19
C LEU A 115 -7.37 12.40 13.93
N SER A 116 -6.07 12.41 13.60
CA SER A 116 -5.65 12.90 12.31
C SER A 116 -6.05 11.88 11.22
N PRO A 117 -6.32 12.30 9.98
CA PRO A 117 -6.53 11.37 8.86
C PRO A 117 -5.37 10.36 8.71
N MET A 118 -4.18 10.71 9.19
CA MET A 118 -3.01 9.83 9.19
C MET A 118 -3.09 8.73 10.26
N ASP A 119 -3.61 9.06 11.46
CA ASP A 119 -3.85 8.10 12.55
C ASP A 119 -5.03 7.16 12.23
N GLU A 120 -6.05 7.69 11.53
CA GLU A 120 -7.14 6.90 10.99
C GLU A 120 -6.63 5.89 9.96
N ARG A 121 -5.86 6.35 8.96
CA ARG A 121 -5.22 5.46 7.97
C ARG A 121 -4.32 4.41 8.62
N LEU A 122 -3.55 4.77 9.66
CA LEU A 122 -2.74 3.80 10.40
C LEU A 122 -3.60 2.74 11.09
N SER A 123 -4.74 3.14 11.65
CA SER A 123 -5.70 2.23 12.30
C SER A 123 -6.38 1.32 11.30
N ILE A 124 -6.74 1.85 10.13
CA ILE A 124 -7.23 1.08 8.97
C ILE A 124 -6.18 0.04 8.55
N TYR A 125 -4.91 0.45 8.39
CA TYR A 125 -3.84 -0.48 8.05
C TYR A 125 -3.64 -1.57 9.10
N LYS A 126 -3.73 -1.25 10.40
CA LYS A 126 -3.66 -2.24 11.47
C LYS A 126 -4.82 -3.25 11.41
N LEU A 127 -6.04 -2.80 11.15
CA LEU A 127 -7.20 -3.68 10.97
C LEU A 127 -7.05 -4.56 9.73
N ILE A 128 -6.54 -4.01 8.62
CA ILE A 128 -6.21 -4.79 7.44
C ILE A 128 -5.10 -5.81 7.75
N PHE A 129 -4.10 -5.48 8.57
CA PHE A 129 -3.11 -6.47 9.02
C PHE A 129 -3.71 -7.58 9.86
N PHE A 130 -4.74 -7.31 10.68
CA PHE A 130 -5.47 -8.37 11.39
C PHE A 130 -6.26 -9.30 10.45
N SER A 131 -6.57 -8.85 9.22
CA SER A 131 -7.14 -9.70 8.18
C SER A 131 -6.11 -10.53 7.41
N MET A 132 -4.83 -10.38 7.72
CA MET A 132 -3.71 -11.11 7.16
C MET A 132 -3.16 -12.10 8.19
N ASN A 133 -2.39 -13.11 7.75
CA ASN A 133 -1.67 -13.95 8.70
C ASN A 133 -0.61 -13.09 9.41
N ALA A 134 -0.87 -12.73 10.67
CA ALA A 134 -0.06 -11.79 11.43
C ALA A 134 1.37 -12.31 11.66
N ASP A 135 1.52 -13.60 11.96
CA ASP A 135 2.83 -14.22 12.17
C ASP A 135 3.67 -14.17 10.89
N LEU A 136 3.04 -14.46 9.75
CA LEU A 136 3.68 -14.36 8.44
C LEU A 136 4.03 -12.91 8.09
N CYS A 137 3.14 -11.95 8.35
CA CYS A 137 3.42 -10.53 8.12
C CYS A 137 4.61 -10.05 8.96
N ILE A 138 4.68 -10.46 10.22
CA ILE A 138 5.78 -10.11 11.11
C ILE A 138 7.06 -10.73 10.58
N LEU A 139 7.07 -12.01 10.20
CA LEU A 139 8.26 -12.72 9.75
C LEU A 139 8.81 -12.14 8.43
N GLU A 140 7.91 -11.89 7.47
CA GLU A 140 8.22 -11.48 6.10
C GLU A 140 8.37 -9.96 5.92
N ASN A 141 8.31 -9.20 7.02
CA ASN A 141 8.46 -7.77 6.99
C ASN A 141 9.88 -7.40 6.56
N THR A 142 10.01 -6.67 5.44
CA THR A 142 11.31 -6.23 4.93
C THR A 142 12.13 -5.46 5.96
N PHE A 143 11.49 -4.77 6.92
CA PHE A 143 12.20 -4.07 8.00
C PHE A 143 13.02 -4.98 8.92
N ASN A 144 12.71 -6.27 9.00
CA ASN A 144 13.52 -7.23 9.76
C ASN A 144 14.90 -7.47 9.13
N TYR A 145 15.02 -7.21 7.83
CA TYR A 145 16.21 -7.52 7.04
C TYR A 145 17.00 -6.27 6.63
N LEU A 146 16.47 -5.07 6.93
CA LEU A 146 17.12 -3.80 6.66
C LEU A 146 18.01 -3.37 7.83
N LYS A 147 19.17 -2.80 7.54
CA LYS A 147 20.02 -2.21 8.59
C LYS A 147 19.44 -0.88 9.07
N LYS A 148 19.82 -0.48 10.29
CA LYS A 148 19.22 0.68 10.98
C LYS A 148 19.35 1.99 10.20
N ASP A 149 20.51 2.16 9.59
CA ASP A 149 20.91 3.25 8.71
C ASP A 149 20.10 3.29 7.40
N GLU A 150 19.65 2.15 6.90
CA GLU A 150 18.87 2.07 5.66
C GLU A 150 17.41 2.48 5.82
N TYR A 151 16.86 2.40 7.04
CA TYR A 151 15.51 2.88 7.31
C TYR A 151 15.48 4.33 7.82
N LEU A 152 16.57 4.87 8.38
CA LEU A 152 16.64 6.24 8.91
C LEU A 152 17.08 7.29 7.88
N SER A 153 17.64 6.85 6.75
CA SER A 153 17.92 7.69 5.59
C SER A 153 16.66 8.02 4.78
#